data_AF-A0A852T158-F1
#
_entry.id   AF-A0A852T158-F1
#
_cell.length_a   1.000
_cell.length_b   1.000
_cell.length_c   1.000
_cell.angle_alpha   90.00
_cell.angle_beta   90.00
_cell.angle_gamma   90.00
#
_symmetry.space_group_name_H-M   'P 1'
#
loop_
_entity.id
_entity.type
_entity.pdbx_description
1 polymer ?
#
loop_
_entity_poly.entity_id
_entity_poly.type
_entity_poly.pdbx_seq_one_letter_code
_entity_poly.pdbx_strand_id
1 'polypeptide(L)'
;MIAALRELPKRESGLSLIELLIAIMLTGLIMTLGVWMFVTGTHSVSLAQSIDGGTRQASNGMNQVARMIRAATPNPLANPTPGNPLNAPAVISATATSVQFYAYVNLSGAESPVMVAYGVSGGILQETQYPATSNTAGANGHWDFGAAKPTRNLCNSIPSGTVVFRYFDKTRAELLPASLTTDTQRAAIASIQVTITIQPTGAANAVSITNTIGMANVG
;
A
#
# COMPACT_ATOMS: atom_id res chain seq x y z
N MET A 1 50.85 -39.46 70.66
CA MET A 1 49.42 -39.34 70.31
C MET A 1 49.34 -39.12 68.81
N ILE A 2 49.11 -40.19 68.04
CA ILE A 2 49.02 -40.18 66.57
C ILE A 2 47.60 -40.60 66.25
N ALA A 3 46.82 -39.73 65.62
CA ALA A 3 45.47 -40.05 65.13
C ALA A 3 45.29 -39.49 63.71
N ALA A 4 45.61 -40.38 62.77
CA ALA A 4 45.24 -40.45 61.36
C ALA A 4 44.45 -39.29 60.73
N LEU A 5 45.12 -38.54 59.87
CA LEU A 5 44.49 -37.86 58.73
C LEU A 5 43.99 -38.93 57.77
N ARG A 6 42.67 -39.10 57.71
CA ARG A 6 41.98 -39.97 56.76
C ARG A 6 41.98 -39.28 55.39
N GLU A 7 42.98 -39.57 54.56
CA GLU A 7 42.95 -39.21 53.15
C GLU A 7 41.81 -39.96 52.46
N LEU A 8 40.80 -39.22 52.02
CA LEU A 8 39.80 -39.72 51.09
C LEU A 8 40.51 -39.95 49.75
N PRO A 9 40.51 -41.18 49.20
CA PRO A 9 41.07 -41.40 47.87
C PRO A 9 40.20 -40.64 46.86
N LYS A 10 40.75 -39.55 46.32
CA LYS A 10 40.24 -38.94 45.09
C LYS A 10 40.34 -40.01 44.00
N ARG A 11 39.24 -40.69 43.74
CA ARG A 11 39.06 -41.51 42.53
C ARG A 11 39.12 -40.56 41.34
N GLU A 12 40.31 -40.39 40.78
CA GLU A 12 40.48 -39.88 39.43
C GLU A 12 40.06 -41.01 38.47
N SER A 13 38.75 -41.24 38.37
CA SER A 13 38.21 -42.02 37.26
C SER A 13 38.29 -41.12 36.02
N GLY A 14 39.33 -41.31 35.21
CA GLY A 14 39.41 -40.70 33.89
C GLY A 14 38.14 -41.01 33.09
N LEU A 15 37.68 -40.04 32.31
CA LEU A 15 36.52 -40.19 31.42
C LEU A 15 36.73 -41.40 30.52
N SER A 16 35.76 -42.33 30.50
CA SER A 16 35.83 -43.44 29.56
C SER A 16 35.60 -42.93 28.14
N LEU A 17 36.23 -43.59 27.16
CA LEU A 17 36.12 -43.23 25.73
C LEU A 17 34.65 -43.23 25.26
N ILE A 18 33.83 -44.11 25.83
CA ILE A 18 32.39 -44.19 25.57
C ILE A 18 31.61 -42.99 26.16
N GLU A 19 31.96 -42.52 27.37
CA GLU A 19 31.33 -41.33 27.96
C GLU A 19 31.62 -40.07 27.17
N LEU A 20 32.86 -39.92 26.67
CA LEU A 20 33.23 -38.78 25.83
C LEU A 20 32.43 -38.79 24.51
N LEU A 21 32.24 -39.97 23.91
CA LEU A 21 31.48 -40.13 22.68
C LEU A 21 29.99 -39.80 22.88
N ILE A 22 29.38 -40.29 23.97
CA ILE A 22 28.00 -39.95 24.32
C ILE A 22 27.85 -38.45 24.60
N ALA A 23 28.80 -37.84 25.31
CA ALA A 23 28.78 -36.40 25.60
C ALA A 23 28.83 -35.56 24.32
N ILE A 24 29.66 -35.92 23.33
CA ILE A 24 29.74 -35.22 22.04
C ILE A 24 28.43 -35.40 21.25
N MET A 25 27.86 -36.60 21.22
CA MET A 25 26.58 -36.84 20.55
C MET A 25 25.43 -36.05 21.17
N LEU A 26 25.31 -36.05 22.51
CA LEU A 26 24.29 -35.29 23.22
C LEU A 26 24.48 -33.77 23.03
N THR A 27 25.72 -33.29 23.09
CA THR A 27 26.02 -31.87 22.84
C THR A 27 25.65 -31.47 21.42
N GLY A 28 25.97 -32.31 20.43
CA GLY A 28 25.58 -32.08 19.03
C GLY A 28 24.06 -32.04 18.84
N LEU A 29 23.33 -32.93 19.51
CA LEU A 29 21.86 -32.96 19.46
C LEU A 29 21.25 -31.70 20.09
N ILE A 30 21.75 -31.27 21.25
CA ILE A 30 21.30 -30.05 21.94
C ILE A 30 21.59 -28.82 21.07
N MET A 31 22.78 -28.73 20.47
CA MET A 31 23.14 -27.63 19.57
C MET A 31 22.21 -27.59 18.35
N THR A 32 21.86 -28.75 17.78
CA THR A 32 20.96 -28.83 16.62
C THR A 32 19.57 -28.30 16.96
N LEU A 33 19.01 -28.67 18.12
CA LEU A 33 17.73 -28.15 18.60
C LEU A 33 17.80 -26.62 18.85
N GLY A 34 18.91 -26.15 19.44
CA GLY A 34 19.14 -24.73 19.66
C GLY A 34 19.19 -23.92 18.37
N VAL A 35 19.92 -24.41 17.36
CA VAL A 35 20.01 -23.78 16.03
C VAL A 35 18.65 -23.78 15.35
N TRP A 36 17.89 -24.87 15.40
CA TRP A 36 16.57 -24.93 14.77
C TRP A 36 15.56 -23.97 15.42
N MET A 37 15.54 -23.87 16.75
CA MET A 37 14.73 -22.88 17.46
C MET A 37 15.14 -21.45 17.10
N PHE A 38 16.45 -21.18 17.02
CA PHE A 38 16.96 -19.87 16.63
C PHE A 38 16.54 -19.49 15.20
N VAL A 39 16.72 -20.38 14.23
CA VAL A 39 16.31 -20.16 12.82
C VAL A 39 14.80 -19.95 12.70
N THR A 40 14.00 -20.75 13.39
CA THR A 40 12.54 -20.60 13.37
C THR A 40 12.11 -19.27 14.01
N GLY A 41 12.78 -18.86 15.10
CA GLY A 41 12.55 -17.58 15.76
C GLY A 41 12.90 -16.39 14.85
N THR A 42 14.06 -16.41 14.20
CA THR A 42 14.49 -15.32 13.30
C THR A 42 13.59 -15.20 12.08
N HIS A 43 13.15 -16.31 11.49
CA HIS A 43 12.15 -16.31 10.42
C HIS A 43 10.83 -15.69 10.87
N SER A 44 10.36 -16.04 12.07
CA SER A 44 9.10 -15.52 12.62
C SER A 44 9.16 -14.00 12.85
N VAL A 45 10.27 -13.50 13.41
CA VAL A 45 10.49 -12.06 13.63
C VAL A 45 10.58 -11.30 12.29
N SER A 46 11.31 -11.84 11.32
CA SER A 46 11.44 -11.23 9.99
C SER A 46 10.08 -11.13 9.27
N LEU A 47 9.25 -12.18 9.37
CA LEU A 47 7.91 -12.16 8.81
C LEU A 47 7.02 -11.11 9.49
N ALA A 48 7.04 -11.04 10.83
CA ALA A 48 6.28 -10.04 11.57
C ALA A 48 6.68 -8.61 11.17
N GLN A 49 7.99 -8.34 11.05
CA GLN A 49 8.51 -7.04 10.59
C GLN A 49 8.07 -6.70 9.16
N SER A 50 8.04 -7.69 8.26
CA SER A 50 7.56 -7.51 6.89
C SER A 50 6.08 -7.13 6.84
N ILE A 51 5.23 -7.82 7.62
CA ILE A 51 3.79 -7.54 7.73
C ILE A 51 3.57 -6.14 8.30
N ASP A 52 4.25 -5.79 9.39
CA ASP A 52 4.11 -4.49 10.05
C ASP A 52 4.55 -3.34 9.13
N GLY A 53 5.69 -3.50 8.45
CA GLY A 53 6.21 -2.54 7.49
C GLY A 53 5.24 -2.33 6.31
N GLY A 54 4.77 -3.43 5.71
CA GLY A 54 3.80 -3.40 4.62
C GLY A 54 2.48 -2.76 5.02
N THR A 55 1.98 -3.06 6.22
CA THR A 55 0.72 -2.50 6.75
C THR A 55 0.81 -1.00 6.97
N ARG A 56 1.94 -0.50 7.51
CA ARG A 56 2.20 0.94 7.64
C ARG A 56 2.27 1.62 6.28
N GLN A 57 2.98 1.03 5.33
CA GLN A 57 3.10 1.59 3.99
C GLN A 57 1.73 1.66 3.28
N ALA A 58 0.95 0.58 3.34
CA ALA A 58 -0.38 0.55 2.75
C ALA A 58 -1.34 1.54 3.42
N SER A 59 -1.28 1.70 4.75
CA SER A 59 -2.11 2.66 5.47
C SER A 59 -1.77 4.10 5.07
N ASN A 60 -0.48 4.43 4.96
CA ASN A 60 -0.03 5.73 4.49
C ASN A 60 -0.46 5.97 3.03
N GLY A 61 -0.29 4.96 2.16
CA GLY A 61 -0.75 4.99 0.78
C GLY A 61 -2.26 5.20 0.67
N MET A 62 -3.04 4.46 1.46
CA MET A 62 -4.50 4.57 1.51
C MET A 62 -4.95 5.95 1.98
N ASN A 63 -4.33 6.52 3.02
CA ASN A 63 -4.63 7.86 3.51
C ASN A 63 -4.34 8.94 2.45
N GLN A 64 -3.23 8.78 1.72
CA GLN A 64 -2.87 9.68 0.62
C GLN A 64 -3.90 9.62 -0.52
N VAL A 65 -4.21 8.40 -0.99
CA VAL A 65 -5.18 8.16 -2.07
C VAL A 65 -6.57 8.67 -1.65
N ALA A 66 -7.01 8.35 -0.44
CA ALA A 66 -8.30 8.79 0.08
C ALA A 66 -8.41 10.31 0.15
N ARG A 67 -7.33 11.01 0.56
CA ARG A 67 -7.30 12.47 0.59
C ARG A 67 -7.46 13.07 -0.80
N MET A 68 -6.75 12.56 -1.80
CA MET A 68 -6.87 13.07 -3.16
C MET A 68 -8.22 12.74 -3.79
N ILE A 69 -8.70 11.51 -3.67
CA ILE A 69 -10.01 11.10 -4.22
C ILE A 69 -11.14 11.92 -3.60
N ARG A 70 -11.08 12.20 -2.30
CA ARG A 70 -12.09 13.05 -1.65
C ARG A 70 -12.11 14.47 -2.22
N ALA A 71 -10.96 14.99 -2.62
CA ALA A 71 -10.81 16.29 -3.28
C ALA A 71 -11.09 16.25 -4.79
N ALA A 72 -11.51 15.11 -5.33
CA ALA A 72 -11.81 14.98 -6.75
C ALA A 72 -12.99 15.88 -7.13
N THR A 73 -12.74 16.82 -8.04
CA THR A 73 -13.66 17.91 -8.38
C THR A 73 -13.72 18.09 -9.90
N PRO A 74 -14.89 18.32 -10.50
CA PRO A 74 -15.00 18.62 -11.93
C PRO A 74 -14.16 19.85 -12.31
N ASN A 75 -13.52 19.79 -13.48
CA ASN A 75 -12.82 20.95 -14.04
C ASN A 75 -13.75 21.66 -15.02
N PRO A 76 -14.00 22.99 -14.89
CA PRO A 76 -14.79 23.73 -15.87
C PRO A 76 -14.22 23.58 -17.28
N LEU A 77 -15.07 23.59 -18.29
CA LEU A 77 -14.59 23.61 -19.68
C LEU A 77 -14.12 25.03 -20.04
N ALA A 78 -13.04 25.14 -20.82
CA ALA A 78 -12.52 26.42 -21.28
C ALA A 78 -13.56 27.21 -22.10
N ASN A 79 -14.27 26.51 -23.00
CA ASN A 79 -15.26 27.09 -23.91
C ASN A 79 -16.60 26.33 -23.82
N PRO A 80 -17.39 26.52 -22.75
CA PRO A 80 -18.67 25.85 -22.62
C PRO A 80 -19.66 26.40 -23.66
N THR A 81 -20.43 25.51 -24.29
CA THR A 81 -21.49 25.89 -25.23
C THR A 81 -22.85 25.81 -24.54
N PRO A 82 -23.77 26.77 -24.73
CA PRO A 82 -25.12 26.69 -24.18
C PRO A 82 -25.80 25.36 -24.54
N GLY A 83 -26.42 24.70 -23.55
CA GLY A 83 -27.08 23.40 -23.73
C GLY A 83 -26.16 22.18 -23.59
N ASN A 84 -24.85 22.37 -23.37
CA ASN A 84 -23.89 21.30 -23.09
C ASN A 84 -23.41 21.34 -21.62
N PRO A 85 -22.77 20.26 -21.12
CA PRO A 85 -22.13 20.27 -19.81
C PRO A 85 -21.15 21.44 -19.68
N LEU A 86 -21.19 22.15 -18.56
CA LEU A 86 -20.28 23.28 -18.28
C LEU A 86 -18.92 22.81 -17.74
N ASN A 87 -18.87 21.59 -17.20
CA ASN A 87 -17.71 21.01 -16.56
C ASN A 87 -17.36 19.66 -17.19
N ALA A 88 -16.06 19.39 -17.33
CA ALA A 88 -15.55 18.06 -17.57
C ALA A 88 -15.74 17.19 -16.30
N PRO A 89 -15.94 15.87 -16.43
CA PRO A 89 -16.06 14.98 -15.27
C PRO A 89 -14.82 15.08 -14.38
N ALA A 90 -15.01 14.94 -13.07
CA ALA A 90 -13.90 14.91 -12.12
C ALA A 90 -12.92 13.78 -12.44
N VAL A 91 -13.42 12.63 -12.92
CA VAL A 91 -12.63 11.47 -13.35
C VAL A 91 -12.42 11.49 -14.85
N ILE A 92 -11.15 11.46 -15.25
CA ILE A 92 -10.69 11.52 -16.64
C ILE A 92 -10.56 10.12 -17.22
N SER A 93 -9.98 9.20 -16.45
CA SER A 93 -9.88 7.78 -16.81
C SER A 93 -10.08 6.91 -15.58
N ALA A 94 -10.73 5.76 -15.79
CA ALA A 94 -11.13 4.85 -14.73
C ALA A 94 -10.95 3.41 -15.22
N THR A 95 -9.97 2.70 -14.66
CA THR A 95 -9.74 1.27 -14.89
C THR A 95 -9.70 0.52 -13.56
N ALA A 96 -9.63 -0.81 -13.60
CA ALA A 96 -9.51 -1.62 -12.39
C ALA A 96 -8.17 -1.41 -11.64
N THR A 97 -7.13 -0.91 -12.32
CA THR A 97 -5.76 -0.78 -11.77
C THR A 97 -5.18 0.62 -11.90
N SER A 98 -5.90 1.54 -12.54
CA SER A 98 -5.51 2.94 -12.65
C SER A 98 -6.73 3.86 -12.60
N VAL A 99 -6.53 5.07 -12.08
CA VAL A 99 -7.53 6.14 -12.10
C VAL A 99 -6.83 7.47 -12.28
N GLN A 100 -7.41 8.36 -13.08
CA GLN A 100 -6.94 9.73 -13.25
C GLN A 100 -8.08 10.70 -13.01
N PHE A 101 -7.83 11.75 -12.24
CA PHE A 101 -8.85 12.74 -11.87
C PHE A 101 -8.23 14.09 -11.53
N TYR A 102 -9.06 15.13 -11.53
CA TYR A 102 -8.69 16.47 -11.05
C TYR A 102 -8.92 16.57 -9.55
N ALA A 103 -7.93 17.04 -8.80
CA ALA A 103 -7.96 17.18 -7.35
C ALA A 103 -7.79 18.65 -6.95
N TYR A 104 -8.79 19.17 -6.24
CA TYR A 104 -8.84 20.55 -5.75
C TYR A 104 -8.54 20.52 -4.24
N VAL A 105 -7.28 20.25 -3.90
CA VAL A 105 -6.81 20.20 -2.52
C VAL A 105 -6.33 21.58 -2.06
N ASN A 106 -6.63 21.94 -0.80
CA ASN A 106 -6.05 23.08 -0.08
C ASN A 106 -6.20 24.47 -0.75
N LEU A 107 -7.37 24.77 -1.34
CA LEU A 107 -7.63 26.05 -2.01
C LEU A 107 -7.82 27.27 -1.06
N SER A 108 -7.05 27.38 0.03
CA SER A 108 -7.04 28.56 0.90
C SER A 108 -5.95 29.54 0.46
N GLY A 109 -6.11 30.19 -0.70
CA GLY A 109 -5.18 31.19 -1.23
C GLY A 109 -4.66 30.89 -2.64
N ALA A 110 -3.37 31.13 -2.90
CA ALA A 110 -2.71 30.99 -4.19
C ALA A 110 -2.43 29.53 -4.63
N GLU A 111 -3.07 28.54 -4.01
CA GLU A 111 -2.89 27.13 -4.38
C GLU A 111 -3.69 26.80 -5.64
N SER A 112 -3.05 26.06 -6.56
CA SER A 112 -3.64 25.66 -7.83
C SER A 112 -4.00 24.17 -7.79
N PRO A 113 -5.08 23.74 -8.45
CA PRO A 113 -5.47 22.34 -8.50
C PRO A 113 -4.39 21.50 -9.16
N VAL A 114 -4.47 20.19 -8.93
CA VAL A 114 -3.54 19.21 -9.48
C VAL A 114 -4.35 18.11 -10.14
N MET A 115 -3.92 17.66 -11.32
CA MET A 115 -4.42 16.42 -11.91
C MET A 115 -3.56 15.27 -11.40
N VAL A 116 -4.20 14.22 -10.89
CA VAL A 116 -3.51 13.09 -10.26
C VAL A 116 -3.85 11.82 -11.02
N ALA A 117 -2.83 11.01 -11.29
CA ALA A 117 -2.97 9.65 -11.79
C ALA A 117 -2.45 8.66 -10.75
N TYR A 118 -3.27 7.68 -10.40
CA TYR A 118 -2.84 6.48 -9.70
C TYR A 118 -2.80 5.30 -10.66
N GLY A 119 -1.80 4.45 -10.51
CA GLY A 119 -1.67 3.25 -11.32
C GLY A 119 -0.86 2.16 -10.63
N VAL A 120 -1.17 0.91 -10.92
CA VAL A 120 -0.34 -0.23 -10.50
C VAL A 120 0.60 -0.62 -11.63
N SER A 121 1.90 -0.59 -11.35
CA SER A 121 2.94 -1.05 -12.27
C SER A 121 3.95 -1.91 -11.53
N GLY A 122 4.23 -3.12 -12.03
CA GLY A 122 5.16 -4.05 -11.38
C GLY A 122 4.79 -4.44 -9.94
N GLY A 123 3.49 -4.46 -9.61
CA GLY A 123 3.01 -4.72 -8.25
C GLY A 123 3.17 -3.55 -7.27
N ILE A 124 3.47 -2.35 -7.79
CA ILE A 124 3.64 -1.13 -7.00
C ILE A 124 2.51 -0.17 -7.36
N LEU A 125 1.78 0.31 -6.35
CA LEU A 125 0.86 1.44 -6.50
C LEU A 125 1.65 2.74 -6.56
N GLN A 126 1.46 3.48 -7.63
CA GLN A 126 2.20 4.67 -7.97
C GLN A 126 1.28 5.88 -8.09
N GLU A 127 1.76 7.04 -7.66
CA GLU A 127 1.14 8.35 -7.85
C GLU A 127 1.97 9.17 -8.84
N THR A 128 1.31 9.74 -9.84
CA THR A 128 1.87 10.74 -10.73
C THR A 128 1.01 12.00 -10.65
N GLN A 129 1.64 13.14 -10.45
CA GLN A 129 0.95 14.44 -10.38
C GLN A 129 1.28 15.31 -11.58
N TYR A 130 0.27 16.02 -12.06
CA TYR A 130 0.37 16.97 -13.17
C TYR A 130 -0.06 18.34 -12.59
N PRO A 131 0.88 19.25 -12.34
CA PRO A 131 0.56 20.56 -11.77
C PRO A 131 -0.20 21.41 -12.78
N ALA A 132 -0.99 22.36 -12.28
CA ALA A 132 -1.52 23.42 -13.14
C ALA A 132 -0.40 24.17 -13.87
N THR A 133 -0.68 24.63 -15.10
CA THR A 133 0.29 25.41 -15.91
C THR A 133 0.38 26.88 -15.45
N SER A 134 -0.62 27.37 -14.74
CA SER A 134 -0.71 28.72 -14.19
C SER A 134 -1.00 28.67 -12.69
N ASN A 135 -0.87 29.82 -12.02
CA ASN A 135 -1.29 30.02 -10.63
C ASN A 135 -2.69 30.63 -10.51
N THR A 136 -3.33 30.93 -11.64
CA THR A 136 -4.67 31.52 -11.73
C THR A 136 -5.48 30.76 -12.76
N ALA A 137 -6.75 30.54 -12.44
CA ALA A 137 -7.67 29.88 -13.36
C ALA A 137 -7.79 30.68 -14.67
N GLY A 138 -7.92 29.98 -15.78
CA GLY A 138 -8.20 30.55 -17.10
C GLY A 138 -9.65 31.01 -17.23
N ALA A 139 -10.09 31.21 -18.47
CA ALA A 139 -11.47 31.57 -18.78
C ALA A 139 -12.44 30.55 -18.14
N ASN A 140 -13.57 31.05 -17.61
CA ASN A 140 -14.61 30.24 -16.97
C ASN A 140 -14.15 29.40 -15.76
N GLY A 141 -12.99 29.73 -15.17
CA GLY A 141 -12.44 28.96 -14.05
C GLY A 141 -11.74 27.66 -14.48
N HIS A 142 -11.48 27.49 -15.78
CA HIS A 142 -10.78 26.33 -16.33
C HIS A 142 -9.32 26.27 -15.87
N TRP A 143 -8.85 25.06 -15.59
CA TRP A 143 -7.44 24.80 -15.33
C TRP A 143 -6.82 23.87 -16.37
N ASP A 144 -5.68 24.29 -16.90
CA ASP A 144 -4.80 23.50 -17.75
C ASP A 144 -3.71 22.84 -16.89
N PHE A 145 -3.32 21.62 -17.25
CA PHE A 145 -2.33 20.83 -16.50
C PHE A 145 -1.11 20.53 -17.38
N GLY A 146 0.07 20.73 -16.80
CA GLY A 146 1.34 20.59 -17.48
C GLY A 146 1.89 19.16 -17.47
N ALA A 147 3.20 19.06 -17.65
CA ALA A 147 3.90 17.77 -17.68
C ALA A 147 3.84 17.04 -16.32
N ALA A 148 3.88 15.72 -16.39
CA ALA A 148 3.96 14.85 -15.22
C ALA A 148 5.21 15.17 -14.36
N LYS A 149 5.01 15.29 -13.05
CA LYS A 149 6.08 15.23 -12.05
C LYS A 149 6.58 13.79 -11.91
N PRO A 150 7.80 13.58 -11.35
CA PRO A 150 8.30 12.25 -11.05
C PRO A 150 7.31 11.44 -10.22
N THR A 151 7.17 10.16 -10.59
CA THR A 151 6.26 9.22 -9.95
C THR A 151 6.69 8.91 -8.51
N ARG A 152 5.73 8.85 -7.58
CA ARG A 152 5.94 8.45 -6.19
C ARG A 152 5.33 7.07 -5.93
N ASN A 153 6.13 6.15 -5.40
CA ASN A 153 5.65 4.85 -4.95
C ASN A 153 4.88 5.02 -3.62
N LEU A 154 3.66 4.50 -3.56
CA LEU A 154 2.81 4.58 -2.37
C LEU A 154 2.80 3.27 -1.60
N CYS A 155 2.63 2.15 -2.30
CA CYS A 155 2.57 0.83 -1.70
C CYS A 155 3.21 -0.19 -2.62
N ASN A 156 3.95 -1.13 -2.03
CA ASN A 156 4.55 -2.25 -2.74
C ASN A 156 3.70 -3.52 -2.51
N SER A 157 3.95 -4.55 -3.31
CA SER A 157 3.39 -5.91 -3.12
C SER A 157 1.91 -6.08 -3.43
N ILE A 158 1.38 -5.36 -4.43
CA ILE A 158 0.06 -5.62 -4.99
C ILE A 158 0.12 -6.85 -5.91
N PRO A 159 -0.61 -7.93 -5.63
CA PRO A 159 -0.63 -9.11 -6.48
C PRO A 159 -1.16 -8.79 -7.88
N SER A 160 -0.63 -9.46 -8.90
CA SER A 160 -1.12 -9.33 -10.27
C SER A 160 -2.59 -9.74 -10.38
N GLY A 161 -3.35 -9.05 -11.24
CA GLY A 161 -4.78 -9.30 -11.43
C GLY A 161 -5.69 -8.77 -10.31
N THR A 162 -5.14 -8.15 -9.26
CA THR A 162 -5.95 -7.53 -8.21
C THR A 162 -6.67 -6.29 -8.73
N VAL A 163 -7.98 -6.22 -8.53
CA VAL A 163 -8.75 -5.00 -8.75
C VAL A 163 -8.48 -4.04 -7.59
N VAL A 164 -7.78 -2.94 -7.90
CA VAL A 164 -7.45 -1.91 -6.91
C VAL A 164 -8.54 -0.86 -6.83
N PHE A 165 -9.16 -0.50 -7.96
CA PHE A 165 -10.18 0.52 -8.03
C PHE A 165 -11.52 -0.06 -8.51
N ARG A 166 -12.57 0.17 -7.72
CA ARG A 166 -13.98 -0.06 -8.09
C ARG A 166 -14.73 1.26 -7.99
N TYR A 167 -15.70 1.47 -8.87
CA TYR A 167 -16.40 2.75 -9.01
C TYR A 167 -17.87 2.54 -8.71
N PHE A 168 -18.49 3.52 -8.06
CA PHE A 168 -19.91 3.45 -7.71
C PHE A 168 -20.60 4.78 -7.98
N ASP A 169 -21.86 4.71 -8.37
CA ASP A 169 -22.71 5.87 -8.59
C ASP A 169 -23.33 6.40 -7.28
N LYS A 170 -24.16 7.46 -7.39
CA LYS A 170 -24.87 8.07 -6.25
C LYS A 170 -25.84 7.09 -5.55
N THR A 171 -26.29 6.05 -6.23
CA THR A 171 -27.17 4.98 -5.69
C THR A 171 -26.39 3.81 -5.09
N ARG A 172 -25.05 3.86 -5.14
CA ARG A 172 -24.13 2.79 -4.76
C ARG A 172 -24.15 1.57 -5.70
N ALA A 173 -24.67 1.72 -6.91
CA ALA A 173 -24.53 0.69 -7.94
C ALA A 173 -23.09 0.71 -8.48
N GLU A 174 -22.51 -0.47 -8.67
CA GLU A 174 -21.16 -0.61 -9.20
C GLU A 174 -21.13 -0.23 -10.70
N LEU A 175 -20.23 0.67 -11.05
CA LEU A 175 -19.94 1.07 -12.42
C LEU A 175 -18.70 0.30 -12.88
N LEU A 176 -18.89 -0.63 -13.81
CA LEU A 176 -17.80 -1.43 -14.35
C LEU A 176 -16.90 -0.57 -15.23
N PRO A 177 -15.55 -0.64 -15.07
CA PRO A 177 -14.63 0.17 -15.87
C PRO A 177 -14.78 0.02 -17.38
N ALA A 178 -15.15 -1.18 -17.85
CA ALA A 178 -15.42 -1.45 -19.27
C ALA A 178 -16.59 -0.60 -19.83
N SER A 179 -17.46 -0.10 -18.95
CA SER A 179 -18.62 0.72 -19.29
C SER A 179 -18.36 2.22 -19.09
N LEU A 180 -17.16 2.64 -18.67
CA LEU A 180 -16.81 4.05 -18.38
C LEU A 180 -16.11 4.73 -19.57
N THR A 181 -16.68 4.62 -20.77
CA THR A 181 -16.06 5.11 -22.02
C THR A 181 -16.39 6.56 -22.34
N THR A 182 -17.49 7.10 -21.79
CA THR A 182 -17.96 8.48 -22.05
C THR A 182 -17.83 9.38 -20.83
N ASP A 183 -17.78 10.69 -21.07
CA ASP A 183 -17.72 11.70 -20.02
C ASP A 183 -18.95 11.66 -19.10
N THR A 184 -20.14 11.41 -19.66
CA THR A 184 -21.38 11.26 -18.89
C THR A 184 -21.32 10.07 -17.93
N GLN A 185 -20.78 8.94 -18.37
CA GLN A 185 -20.61 7.76 -17.51
C GLN A 185 -19.59 8.01 -16.41
N ARG A 186 -18.48 8.69 -16.71
CA ARG A 186 -17.48 9.06 -15.69
C ARG A 186 -17.98 10.15 -14.73
N ALA A 187 -18.85 11.05 -15.18
CA ALA A 187 -19.51 12.04 -14.35
C ALA A 187 -20.47 11.39 -13.33
N ALA A 188 -20.99 10.19 -13.62
CA ALA A 188 -21.86 9.45 -12.70
C ALA A 188 -21.11 8.85 -11.50
N ILE A 189 -19.77 8.78 -11.53
CA ILE A 189 -18.96 8.25 -10.43
C ILE A 189 -19.08 9.18 -9.22
N ALA A 190 -19.63 8.64 -8.12
CA ALA A 190 -19.82 9.35 -6.86
C ALA A 190 -18.84 8.88 -5.78
N SER A 191 -18.40 7.62 -5.85
CA SER A 191 -17.41 7.07 -4.92
C SER A 191 -16.50 6.05 -5.58
N ILE A 192 -15.31 5.91 -5.03
CA ILE A 192 -14.29 4.96 -5.48
C ILE A 192 -13.91 4.10 -4.28
N GLN A 193 -14.07 2.79 -4.43
CA GLN A 193 -13.50 1.83 -3.49
C GLN A 193 -12.08 1.50 -3.92
N VAL A 194 -11.16 1.64 -2.97
CA VAL A 194 -9.74 1.34 -3.14
C VAL A 194 -9.40 0.14 -2.28
N THR A 195 -8.84 -0.90 -2.91
CA THR A 195 -8.33 -2.10 -2.21
C THR A 195 -6.83 -2.22 -2.43
N ILE A 196 -6.07 -2.09 -1.34
CA ILE A 196 -4.63 -2.37 -1.32
C ILE A 196 -4.43 -3.73 -0.68
N THR A 197 -3.82 -4.65 -1.40
CA THR A 197 -3.43 -5.96 -0.86
C THR A 197 -1.92 -5.97 -0.66
N ILE A 198 -1.48 -6.31 0.55
CA ILE A 198 -0.09 -6.52 0.91
C ILE A 198 0.14 -8.02 0.91
N GLN A 199 1.02 -8.49 0.03
CA GLN A 199 1.57 -9.83 0.11
C GLN A 199 2.89 -9.77 0.90
N PRO A 200 2.98 -10.35 2.11
CA PRO A 200 4.24 -10.47 2.83
C PRO A 200 5.20 -11.39 2.08
N THR A 201 6.50 -11.23 2.29
CA THR A 201 7.48 -12.18 1.77
C THR A 201 7.38 -13.52 2.53
N GLY A 202 7.23 -14.64 1.81
CA GLY A 202 7.08 -15.98 2.39
C GLY A 202 5.66 -16.56 2.28
N ALA A 203 5.39 -17.65 3.01
CA ALA A 203 4.13 -18.41 2.93
C ALA A 203 2.96 -17.80 3.74
N ALA A 204 3.01 -16.50 4.03
CA ALA A 204 1.96 -15.84 4.80
C ALA A 204 0.78 -15.41 3.92
N ASN A 205 -0.41 -15.35 4.53
CA ASN A 205 -1.62 -14.90 3.85
C ASN A 205 -1.53 -13.40 3.50
N ALA A 206 -2.11 -13.05 2.36
CA ALA A 206 -2.24 -11.66 1.95
C ALA A 206 -3.13 -10.89 2.92
N VAL A 207 -2.79 -9.64 3.20
CA VAL A 207 -3.63 -8.72 4.00
C VAL A 207 -4.19 -7.66 3.06
N SER A 208 -5.51 -7.52 3.02
CA SER A 208 -6.18 -6.48 2.22
C SER A 208 -6.76 -5.38 3.09
N ILE A 209 -6.55 -4.14 2.66
CA ILE A 209 -7.17 -2.93 3.22
C ILE A 209 -8.08 -2.37 2.14
N THR A 210 -9.38 -2.30 2.45
CA THR A 210 -10.40 -1.75 1.55
C THR A 210 -11.02 -0.52 2.16
N ASN A 211 -11.14 0.55 1.38
CA ASN A 211 -11.78 1.79 1.78
C ASN A 211 -12.65 2.34 0.65
N THR A 212 -13.90 2.71 0.93
CA THR A 212 -14.79 3.38 -0.03
C THR A 212 -14.78 4.88 0.24
N ILE A 213 -14.28 5.64 -0.72
CA ILE A 213 -14.11 7.09 -0.61
C ILE A 213 -15.16 7.80 -1.48
N GLY A 214 -16.03 8.57 -0.84
CA GLY A 214 -16.92 9.50 -1.53
C GLY A 214 -16.15 10.69 -2.08
N MET A 215 -16.48 11.09 -3.30
CA MET A 215 -15.95 12.30 -3.94
C MET A 215 -16.80 13.51 -3.56
N ALA A 216 -16.21 14.70 -3.52
CA ALA A 216 -16.96 15.95 -3.28
C ALA A 216 -17.99 16.26 -4.39
N ASN A 217 -17.89 15.60 -5.54
CA ASN A 217 -18.74 15.72 -6.74
C ASN A 217 -20.21 15.24 -6.59
N VAL A 218 -20.77 15.14 -5.37
CA VAL A 218 -22.15 14.66 -5.16
C VAL A 218 -23.23 15.73 -5.15
N GLY A 219 -22.88 17.00 -5.43
CA GLY A 219 -23.84 18.07 -5.73
C GLY A 219 -24.74 17.76 -6.92
#